data_AF-A0A662VDF7-F1
#
_entry.id   AF-A0A662VDF7-F1
#
_cell.length_a   1.000
_cell.length_b   1.000
_cell.length_c   1.000
_cell.angle_alpha   90.00
_cell.angle_beta   90.00
_cell.angle_gamma   90.00
#
_symmetry.space_group_name_H-M   'P 1'
#
loop_
_entity.id
_entity.type
_entity.pdbx_description
1 polymer ?
#
loop_
_entity_poly.entity_id
_entity_poly.type
_entity_poly.pdbx_seq_one_letter_code
_entity_poly.pdbx_strand_id
1 'polypeptide(L)'
;MPSWRLHRRIYEKLSQEVEGFAVWTNGLLDKIDKIIDAGGEHDLGRKPDPLSFQKLLHELWLEFGDIYDVKNSRFLRLKSRSERLDWEKEAIHMGIIWGDDYMIYIPDDAIALATLHHILDLCMDFLYKNPIKEDESHLMVEYAERELRHYARKLRELKAFAGRTFEEVFRWLIEVLKDKSKQLYRLMIKELELKGLKPGYSPERLRSLLIEYINKMGYYGVIYVNGTPLPVTAATYRIFSNLRVGQEVELGFSRYRGPYPLIYEKIKVSSLEELFKNYQSSINKDI
;
A
#
# COMPACT_ATOMS: atom_id res chain seq x y z
N MET A 1 -1.89 0.45 4.32
CA MET A 1 -2.43 -0.52 3.34
C MET A 1 -3.93 -0.71 3.59
N PRO A 2 -4.74 -0.76 2.52
CA PRO A 2 -6.12 -1.22 2.57
C PRO A 2 -6.22 -2.64 3.16
N SER A 3 -7.38 -3.02 3.67
CA SER A 3 -7.64 -4.44 3.98
C SER A 3 -7.94 -5.22 2.69
N TRP A 4 -7.71 -6.54 2.68
CA TRP A 4 -8.15 -7.42 1.59
C TRP A 4 -9.65 -7.28 1.31
N ARG A 5 -10.44 -7.06 2.37
CA ARG A 5 -11.88 -6.80 2.25
C ARG A 5 -12.16 -5.51 1.46
N LEU A 6 -11.38 -4.46 1.67
CA LEU A 6 -11.51 -3.21 0.94
C LEU A 6 -11.07 -3.36 -0.53
N HIS A 7 -9.95 -4.04 -0.79
CA HIS A 7 -9.51 -4.36 -2.15
C HIS A 7 -10.60 -5.11 -2.93
N ARG A 8 -11.06 -6.24 -2.39
CA ARG A 8 -12.13 -7.04 -3.00
C ARG A 8 -13.38 -6.20 -3.26
N ARG A 9 -13.81 -5.39 -2.30
CA ARG A 9 -14.98 -4.51 -2.46
C ARG A 9 -14.80 -3.51 -3.60
N ILE A 10 -13.60 -2.96 -3.78
CA ILE A 10 -13.30 -2.04 -4.89
C ILE A 10 -13.30 -2.80 -6.22
N TYR A 11 -12.68 -3.99 -6.28
CA TYR A 11 -12.68 -4.82 -7.49
C TYR A 11 -14.10 -5.18 -7.94
N GLU A 12 -14.93 -5.67 -7.00
CA GLU A 12 -16.33 -6.01 -7.28
C GLU A 12 -17.14 -4.80 -7.77
N LYS A 13 -16.89 -3.61 -7.19
CA LYS A 13 -17.53 -2.37 -7.65
C LYS A 13 -17.11 -1.97 -9.06
N LEU A 14 -15.81 -2.05 -9.36
CA LEU A 14 -15.32 -1.74 -10.71
C LEU A 14 -15.90 -2.71 -11.73
N SER A 15 -15.95 -4.01 -11.42
CA SER A 15 -16.57 -5.02 -12.28
C SER A 15 -18.07 -4.79 -12.54
N GLN A 16 -18.77 -4.11 -11.64
CA GLN A 16 -20.19 -3.79 -11.78
C GLN A 16 -20.44 -2.45 -12.49
N GLU A 17 -19.56 -1.47 -12.27
CA GLU A 17 -19.80 -0.07 -12.65
C GLU A 17 -18.99 0.40 -13.86
N VAL A 18 -17.99 -0.35 -14.29
CA VAL A 18 -17.05 0.07 -15.35
C VAL A 18 -17.12 -0.92 -16.51
N GLU A 19 -17.59 -0.44 -17.67
CA GLU A 19 -17.60 -1.23 -18.89
C GLU A 19 -16.17 -1.66 -19.28
N GLY A 20 -16.01 -2.95 -19.59
CA GLY A 20 -14.72 -3.54 -19.94
C GLY A 20 -13.85 -3.94 -18.76
N PHE A 21 -14.21 -3.63 -17.50
CA PHE A 21 -13.56 -4.20 -16.33
C PHE A 21 -14.19 -5.55 -16.00
N ALA A 22 -13.53 -6.65 -16.36
CA ALA A 22 -13.99 -8.01 -16.09
C ALA A 22 -12.87 -8.85 -15.49
N VAL A 23 -13.25 -9.73 -14.56
CA VAL A 23 -12.35 -10.71 -13.95
C VAL A 23 -12.89 -12.09 -14.31
N TRP A 24 -12.14 -12.84 -15.12
CA TRP A 24 -12.57 -14.14 -15.65
C TRP A 24 -11.74 -15.29 -15.10
N THR A 25 -10.56 -15.01 -14.56
CA THR A 25 -9.68 -16.03 -14.00
C THR A 25 -10.26 -16.57 -12.70
N ASN A 26 -10.57 -17.87 -12.71
CA ASN A 26 -11.21 -18.55 -11.59
C ASN A 26 -10.38 -18.44 -10.30
N GLY A 27 -11.02 -17.99 -9.22
CA GLY A 27 -10.40 -17.85 -7.91
C GLY A 27 -9.38 -16.70 -7.79
N LEU A 28 -9.22 -15.86 -8.82
CA LEU A 28 -8.27 -14.75 -8.82
C LEU A 28 -8.56 -13.75 -7.69
N LEU A 29 -9.81 -13.29 -7.55
CA LEU A 29 -10.22 -12.34 -6.51
C LEU A 29 -9.97 -12.85 -5.07
N ASP A 30 -9.99 -14.17 -4.86
CA ASP A 30 -9.81 -14.77 -3.54
C ASP A 30 -8.33 -14.96 -3.15
N LYS A 31 -7.43 -14.93 -4.15
CA LYS A 31 -6.02 -15.27 -3.98
C LYS A 31 -5.08 -14.11 -4.28
N ILE A 32 -5.47 -13.13 -5.11
CA ILE A 32 -4.57 -12.08 -5.60
C ILE A 32 -3.90 -11.30 -4.46
N ASP A 33 -4.67 -10.85 -3.47
CA ASP A 33 -4.11 -10.08 -2.34
C ASP A 33 -3.18 -10.95 -1.48
N LYS A 34 -3.48 -12.25 -1.33
CA LYS A 34 -2.61 -13.18 -0.60
C LYS A 34 -1.27 -13.39 -1.30
N ILE A 35 -1.28 -13.48 -2.63
CA ILE A 35 -0.07 -13.69 -3.44
C ILE A 35 0.82 -12.46 -3.36
N ILE A 36 0.21 -11.28 -3.48
CA ILE A 36 0.94 -10.01 -3.41
C ILE A 36 1.52 -9.81 -2.00
N ASP A 37 0.75 -10.09 -0.96
CA ASP A 37 1.20 -9.85 0.42
C ASP A 37 2.14 -10.93 0.96
N ALA A 38 2.02 -12.19 0.53
CA ALA A 38 2.84 -13.30 1.02
C ALA A 38 4.34 -13.14 0.71
N GLY A 39 4.65 -12.42 -0.37
CA GLY A 39 6.03 -12.16 -0.76
C GLY A 39 6.75 -11.13 0.11
N GLY A 40 6.07 -10.32 0.92
CA GLY A 40 6.65 -9.28 1.79
C GLY A 40 7.49 -8.19 1.08
N GLU A 41 7.78 -8.37 -0.20
CA GLU A 41 8.71 -7.61 -1.04
C GLU A 41 8.05 -7.08 -2.32
N HIS A 42 6.75 -7.34 -2.49
CA HIS A 42 6.02 -7.03 -3.73
C HIS A 42 5.36 -5.64 -3.67
N ASP A 43 5.64 -4.83 -2.64
CA ASP A 43 5.18 -3.45 -2.50
C ASP A 43 5.83 -2.55 -3.57
N LEU A 44 5.31 -2.66 -4.79
CA LEU A 44 5.77 -1.89 -5.94
C LEU A 44 5.58 -0.39 -5.66
N GLY A 45 6.69 0.34 -5.71
CA GLY A 45 6.71 1.79 -5.51
C GLY A 45 7.07 2.27 -4.10
N ARG A 46 7.27 1.38 -3.09
CA ARG A 46 7.64 1.82 -1.72
C ARG A 46 9.11 1.59 -1.33
N LYS A 47 9.82 0.64 -1.95
CA LYS A 47 11.28 0.41 -1.77
C LYS A 47 11.95 -0.16 -3.04
N PRO A 48 13.26 0.06 -3.25
CA PRO A 48 13.95 -0.30 -4.48
C PRO A 48 14.45 -1.75 -4.46
N ASP A 49 13.57 -2.75 -4.37
CA ASP A 49 13.95 -4.09 -4.85
C ASP A 49 13.81 -4.09 -6.39
N PRO A 50 14.93 -4.11 -7.15
CA PRO A 50 14.85 -4.14 -8.61
C PRO A 50 14.15 -5.38 -9.15
N LEU A 51 14.07 -6.47 -8.37
CA LEU A 51 13.48 -7.75 -8.74
C LEU A 51 12.01 -7.90 -8.33
N SER A 52 11.46 -6.99 -7.53
CA SER A 52 10.05 -7.02 -7.05
C SER A 52 9.03 -7.30 -8.16
N PHE A 53 9.20 -6.64 -9.31
CA PHE A 53 8.36 -6.85 -10.49
C PHE A 53 8.43 -8.29 -11.02
N GLN A 54 9.64 -8.84 -11.15
CA GLN A 54 9.86 -10.18 -11.69
C GLN A 54 9.35 -11.24 -10.72
N LYS A 55 9.56 -11.05 -9.40
CA LYS A 55 9.01 -11.92 -8.35
C LYS A 55 7.47 -11.93 -8.39
N LEU A 56 6.85 -10.76 -8.56
CA LEU A 56 5.40 -10.68 -8.72
C LEU A 56 4.91 -11.45 -9.94
N LEU A 57 5.52 -11.25 -11.11
CA LEU A 57 5.12 -11.97 -12.32
C LEU A 57 5.31 -13.48 -12.17
N HIS A 58 6.41 -13.91 -11.55
CA HIS A 58 6.66 -15.32 -11.27
C HIS A 58 5.59 -15.93 -10.36
N GLU A 59 5.21 -15.24 -9.29
CA GLU A 59 4.15 -15.69 -8.39
C GLU A 59 2.77 -15.71 -9.06
N LEU A 60 2.44 -14.71 -9.88
CA LEU A 60 1.21 -14.72 -10.69
C LEU A 60 1.19 -15.85 -11.70
N TRP A 61 2.33 -16.14 -12.34
CA TRP A 61 2.47 -17.27 -13.25
C TRP A 61 2.30 -18.61 -12.52
N LEU A 62 2.97 -18.79 -11.39
CA LEU A 62 2.88 -20.00 -10.58
C LEU A 62 1.45 -20.28 -10.12
N GLU A 63 0.65 -19.24 -9.83
CA GLU A 63 -0.72 -19.43 -9.37
C GLU A 63 -1.76 -19.49 -10.50
N PHE A 64 -1.69 -18.62 -11.51
CA PHE A 64 -2.72 -18.50 -12.56
C PHE A 64 -2.26 -18.73 -13.99
N GLY A 65 -0.95 -18.70 -14.23
CA GLY A 65 -0.35 -18.83 -15.55
C GLY A 65 -0.43 -20.20 -16.21
N ASP A 66 0.23 -20.29 -17.35
CA ASP A 66 0.48 -21.53 -18.07
C ASP A 66 1.74 -21.35 -18.93
N ILE A 67 2.09 -22.37 -19.70
CA ILE A 67 3.12 -22.31 -20.73
C ILE A 67 2.46 -22.44 -22.10
N TYR A 68 2.84 -21.54 -23.01
CA TYR A 68 2.46 -21.60 -24.41
C TYR A 68 3.60 -22.23 -25.22
N ASP A 69 3.32 -23.39 -25.82
CA ASP A 69 4.19 -24.08 -26.78
C ASP A 69 4.04 -23.40 -28.14
N VAL A 70 5.07 -22.66 -28.55
CA VAL A 70 5.07 -21.83 -29.76
C VAL A 70 4.99 -22.71 -30.99
N LYS A 71 5.76 -23.81 -31.01
CA LYS A 71 5.88 -24.73 -32.13
C LYS A 71 4.55 -25.44 -32.43
N ASN A 72 3.84 -25.86 -31.40
CA ASN A 72 2.55 -26.54 -31.54
C ASN A 72 1.35 -25.61 -31.37
N SER A 73 1.58 -24.31 -31.19
CA SER A 73 0.56 -23.26 -31.05
C SER A 73 -0.51 -23.60 -30.00
N ARG A 74 -0.10 -24.11 -28.83
CA ARG A 74 -1.02 -24.58 -27.80
C ARG A 74 -0.52 -24.31 -26.38
N PHE A 75 -1.45 -24.18 -25.46
CA PHE A 75 -1.15 -24.18 -24.03
C PHE A 75 -0.87 -25.60 -23.52
N LEU A 76 0.09 -25.73 -22.61
CA LEU A 76 0.43 -26.99 -21.95
C LEU A 76 -0.63 -27.42 -20.91
N ARG A 77 -1.46 -26.49 -20.44
CA ARG A 77 -2.58 -26.71 -19.50
C ARG A 77 -2.12 -27.21 -18.13
N LEU A 78 -1.07 -26.60 -17.60
CA LEU A 78 -0.55 -26.90 -16.26
C LEU A 78 -1.55 -26.44 -15.19
N LYS A 79 -2.13 -27.40 -14.48
CA LYS A 79 -3.33 -27.19 -13.63
C LYS A 79 -3.01 -26.69 -12.24
N SER A 80 -1.77 -26.87 -11.78
CA SER A 80 -1.40 -26.58 -10.40
C SER A 80 -0.05 -25.88 -10.31
N ARG A 81 0.14 -25.17 -9.18
CA ARG A 81 1.43 -24.59 -8.82
C ARG A 81 2.56 -25.62 -8.81
N SER A 82 2.29 -26.85 -8.33
CA SER A 82 3.30 -27.93 -8.34
C SER A 82 3.71 -28.31 -9.75
N GLU A 83 2.74 -28.51 -10.65
CA GLU A 83 3.02 -28.82 -12.07
C GLU A 83 3.86 -27.73 -12.74
N ARG A 84 3.60 -26.46 -12.43
CA ARG A 84 4.40 -25.33 -12.97
C ARG A 84 5.81 -25.28 -12.39
N LEU A 85 5.98 -25.54 -11.09
CA LEU A 85 7.31 -25.63 -10.48
C LEU A 85 8.11 -26.82 -11.02
N ASP A 86 7.47 -27.96 -11.23
CA ASP A 86 8.13 -29.15 -11.78
C ASP A 86 8.54 -28.92 -13.23
N TRP A 87 7.65 -28.30 -14.03
CA TRP A 87 7.97 -27.86 -15.39
C TRP A 87 9.11 -26.85 -15.41
N GLU A 88 9.11 -25.84 -14.53
CA GLU A 88 10.17 -24.83 -14.46
C GLU A 88 11.54 -25.47 -14.18
N LYS A 89 11.61 -26.39 -13.22
CA LYS A 89 12.84 -27.11 -12.89
C LYS A 89 13.35 -27.93 -14.07
N GLU A 90 12.46 -28.68 -14.73
CA GLU A 90 12.80 -29.45 -15.93
C GLU A 90 13.26 -28.52 -17.06
N ALA A 91 12.56 -27.40 -17.26
CA ALA A 91 12.86 -26.42 -18.29
C ALA A 91 14.22 -25.74 -18.10
N ILE A 92 14.59 -25.43 -16.85
CA ILE A 92 15.92 -24.94 -16.48
C ILE A 92 16.98 -26.02 -16.73
N HIS A 93 16.72 -27.26 -16.29
CA HIS A 93 17.67 -28.37 -16.42
C HIS A 93 17.96 -28.70 -17.89
N MET A 94 16.94 -28.67 -18.73
CA MET A 94 17.05 -28.93 -20.17
C MET A 94 17.47 -27.69 -20.99
N GLY A 95 17.57 -26.53 -20.36
CA GLY A 95 17.90 -25.26 -21.02
C GLY A 95 16.81 -24.69 -21.93
N ILE A 96 15.63 -25.30 -22.00
CA ILE A 96 14.52 -24.88 -22.86
C ILE A 96 13.86 -23.57 -22.41
N ILE A 97 14.02 -23.19 -21.13
CA ILE A 97 13.49 -21.92 -20.60
C ILE A 97 14.13 -20.68 -21.25
N TRP A 98 15.31 -20.85 -21.85
CA TRP A 98 16.07 -19.80 -22.54
C TRP A 98 15.85 -19.77 -24.05
N GLY A 99 15.06 -20.71 -24.59
CA GLY A 99 14.75 -20.82 -26.01
C GLY A 99 13.45 -20.13 -26.38
N ASP A 100 13.16 -20.05 -27.68
CA ASP A 100 11.93 -19.48 -28.23
C ASP A 100 10.79 -20.50 -28.38
N ASP A 101 11.02 -21.76 -27.98
CA ASP A 101 10.06 -22.85 -28.14
C ASP A 101 8.84 -22.72 -27.20
N TYR A 102 9.04 -22.07 -26.05
CA TYR A 102 8.03 -21.92 -25.00
C TYR A 102 7.95 -20.49 -24.50
N MET A 103 6.73 -20.03 -24.22
CA MET A 103 6.47 -18.72 -23.62
C MET A 103 5.69 -18.87 -22.32
N ILE A 104 6.14 -18.15 -21.29
CA ILE A 104 5.40 -18.00 -20.03
C ILE A 104 4.16 -17.14 -20.30
N TYR A 105 2.99 -17.65 -19.92
CA TYR A 105 1.73 -16.93 -20.04
C TYR A 105 1.14 -16.65 -18.66
N ILE A 106 0.74 -15.39 -18.43
CA ILE A 106 0.02 -14.95 -17.24
C ILE A 106 -1.29 -14.33 -17.74
N PRO A 107 -2.46 -14.66 -17.14
CA PRO A 107 -3.72 -14.03 -17.51
C PRO A 107 -3.69 -12.51 -17.36
N ASP A 108 -4.23 -11.81 -18.37
CA ASP A 108 -4.23 -10.34 -18.40
C ASP A 108 -4.94 -9.72 -17.19
N ASP A 109 -6.06 -10.32 -16.76
CA ASP A 109 -6.82 -9.86 -15.60
C ASP A 109 -6.06 -10.05 -14.28
N ALA A 110 -5.15 -11.03 -14.19
CA ALA A 110 -4.27 -11.19 -13.04
C ALA A 110 -3.23 -10.07 -12.95
N ILE A 111 -2.62 -9.68 -14.08
CA ILE A 111 -1.69 -8.55 -14.13
C ILE A 111 -2.41 -7.23 -13.85
N ALA A 112 -3.60 -7.04 -14.43
CA ALA A 112 -4.42 -5.85 -14.23
C ALA A 112 -4.85 -5.70 -12.77
N LEU A 113 -5.30 -6.78 -12.11
CA LEU A 113 -5.67 -6.73 -10.69
C LEU A 113 -4.46 -6.55 -9.78
N ALA A 114 -3.31 -7.15 -10.08
CA ALA A 114 -2.09 -6.88 -9.32
C ALA A 114 -1.67 -5.41 -9.42
N THR A 115 -1.72 -4.85 -10.63
CA THR A 115 -1.50 -3.42 -10.85
C THR A 115 -2.45 -2.56 -10.03
N LEU A 116 -3.75 -2.88 -10.09
CA LEU A 116 -4.79 -2.16 -9.34
C LEU A 116 -4.55 -2.23 -7.84
N HIS A 117 -4.20 -3.40 -7.30
CA HIS A 117 -3.83 -3.57 -5.90
C HIS A 117 -2.79 -2.53 -5.48
N HIS A 118 -1.67 -2.43 -6.21
CA HIS A 118 -0.61 -1.48 -5.89
C HIS A 118 -1.07 -0.01 -5.99
N ILE A 119 -1.92 0.31 -6.97
CA ILE A 119 -2.50 1.66 -7.08
C ILE A 119 -3.31 1.98 -5.83
N LEU A 120 -4.18 1.07 -5.38
CA LEU A 120 -5.03 1.26 -4.19
C LEU A 120 -4.18 1.38 -2.92
N ASP A 121 -3.08 0.63 -2.85
CA ASP A 121 -2.13 0.71 -1.77
C ASP A 121 -1.44 2.06 -1.67
N LEU A 122 -0.99 2.59 -2.80
CA LEU A 122 -0.38 3.91 -2.88
C LEU A 122 -1.39 5.03 -2.61
N CYS A 123 -2.65 4.87 -3.03
CA CYS A 123 -3.72 5.80 -2.67
C CYS A 123 -3.94 5.86 -1.15
N MET A 124 -3.99 4.70 -0.48
CA MET A 124 -4.14 4.63 0.97
C MET A 124 -2.90 5.17 1.70
N ASP A 125 -1.69 4.90 1.20
CA ASP A 125 -0.45 5.50 1.71
C ASP A 125 -0.47 7.02 1.59
N PHE A 126 -0.93 7.55 0.46
CA PHE A 126 -1.10 8.99 0.25
C PHE A 126 -2.08 9.60 1.26
N LEU A 127 -3.26 8.99 1.44
CA LEU A 127 -4.23 9.46 2.43
C LEU A 127 -3.68 9.43 3.85
N TYR A 128 -2.89 8.42 4.19
CA TYR A 128 -2.31 8.32 5.51
C TYR A 128 -1.36 9.50 5.81
N LYS A 129 -0.64 9.98 4.79
CA LYS A 129 0.35 11.05 4.90
C LYS A 129 -0.23 12.45 4.69
N ASN A 130 -1.29 12.60 3.89
CA ASN A 130 -1.78 13.89 3.43
C ASN A 130 -3.23 14.16 3.90
N PRO A 131 -3.50 15.29 4.58
CA PRO A 131 -4.83 15.65 5.05
C PRO A 131 -5.69 16.28 3.94
N ILE A 132 -5.95 15.54 2.87
CA ILE A 132 -6.77 16.01 1.74
C ILE A 132 -8.27 15.90 2.03
N LYS A 133 -9.06 16.68 1.31
CA LYS A 133 -10.53 16.57 1.27
C LYS A 133 -11.01 15.73 0.09
N GLU A 134 -12.31 15.44 0.05
CA GLU A 134 -12.92 14.61 -1.01
C GLU A 134 -12.82 15.24 -2.41
N ASP A 135 -12.94 16.56 -2.53
CA ASP A 135 -12.78 17.30 -3.78
C ASP A 135 -11.35 17.19 -4.35
N GLU A 136 -10.38 16.94 -3.49
CA GLU A 136 -8.96 16.71 -3.82
C GLU A 136 -8.63 15.22 -4.01
N SER A 137 -9.62 14.34 -3.99
CA SER A 137 -9.41 12.88 -4.03
C SER A 137 -8.62 12.37 -5.23
N HIS A 138 -8.69 13.06 -6.38
CA HIS A 138 -7.90 12.73 -7.58
C HIS A 138 -6.38 12.71 -7.31
N LEU A 139 -5.89 13.52 -6.36
CA LEU A 139 -4.48 13.59 -5.99
C LEU A 139 -3.93 12.26 -5.49
N MET A 140 -4.77 11.39 -4.89
CA MET A 140 -4.37 10.04 -4.47
C MET A 140 -3.95 9.19 -5.68
N VAL A 141 -4.71 9.30 -6.76
CA VAL A 141 -4.52 8.51 -7.99
C VAL A 141 -3.34 9.07 -8.77
N GLU A 142 -3.19 10.39 -8.85
CA GLU A 142 -2.02 11.04 -9.46
C GLU A 142 -0.71 10.68 -8.72
N TYR A 143 -0.76 10.60 -7.39
CA TYR A 143 0.35 10.10 -6.60
C TYR A 143 0.69 8.66 -7.00
N ALA A 144 -0.29 7.75 -7.01
CA ALA A 144 -0.07 6.36 -7.38
C ALA A 144 0.48 6.22 -8.82
N GLU A 145 -0.06 6.97 -9.78
CA GLU A 145 0.42 7.02 -11.16
C GLU A 145 1.90 7.43 -11.22
N ARG A 146 2.28 8.46 -10.46
CA ARG A 146 3.68 8.92 -10.40
C ARG A 146 4.61 7.87 -9.83
N GLU A 147 4.25 7.27 -8.70
CA GLU A 147 5.09 6.27 -8.03
C GLU A 147 5.21 4.98 -8.86
N LEU A 148 4.20 4.65 -9.67
CA LEU A 148 4.20 3.47 -10.55
C LEU A 148 4.78 3.70 -11.95
N ARG A 149 5.32 4.88 -12.28
CA ARG A 149 5.90 5.14 -13.63
C ARG A 149 6.94 4.10 -14.03
N HIS A 150 7.81 3.69 -13.11
CA HIS A 150 8.82 2.66 -13.37
C HIS A 150 8.18 1.29 -13.65
N TYR A 151 7.10 0.96 -12.95
CA TYR A 151 6.34 -0.26 -13.17
C TYR A 151 5.65 -0.24 -14.54
N ALA A 152 5.00 0.88 -14.90
CA ALA A 152 4.40 1.06 -16.22
C ALA A 152 5.43 0.88 -17.36
N ARG A 153 6.69 1.29 -17.14
CA ARG A 153 7.77 1.01 -18.11
C ARG A 153 8.05 -0.48 -18.26
N LYS A 154 8.10 -1.25 -17.16
CA LYS A 154 8.34 -2.69 -17.18
C LYS A 154 7.16 -3.46 -17.79
N LEU A 155 5.93 -2.99 -17.59
CA LEU A 155 4.75 -3.58 -18.26
C LEU A 155 4.86 -3.56 -19.79
N ARG A 156 5.61 -2.61 -20.38
CA ARG A 156 5.85 -2.57 -21.84
C ARG A 156 6.73 -3.70 -22.36
N GLU A 157 7.48 -4.35 -21.47
CA GLU A 157 8.30 -5.51 -21.83
C GLU A 157 7.44 -6.78 -22.00
N LEU A 158 6.19 -6.76 -21.51
CA LEU A 158 5.25 -7.86 -21.65
C LEU A 158 4.59 -7.84 -23.04
N LYS A 159 4.52 -9.03 -23.66
CA LYS A 159 3.79 -9.22 -24.92
C LYS A 159 2.34 -9.56 -24.61
N ALA A 160 1.41 -8.74 -25.11
CA ALA A 160 0.00 -9.09 -25.12
C ALA A 160 -0.27 -10.06 -26.27
N PHE A 161 -1.04 -11.13 -26.02
CA PHE A 161 -1.44 -12.09 -27.05
C PHE A 161 -2.40 -11.46 -28.08
N ALA A 162 -3.27 -10.55 -27.64
CA ALA A 162 -4.20 -9.80 -28.47
C ALA A 162 -4.69 -8.55 -27.74
N GLY A 163 -5.27 -7.59 -28.47
CA GLY A 163 -5.95 -6.44 -27.89
C GLY A 163 -5.00 -5.30 -27.49
N ARG A 164 -5.33 -4.63 -26.38
CA ARG A 164 -4.60 -3.45 -25.88
C ARG A 164 -3.28 -3.88 -25.24
N THR A 165 -2.27 -3.04 -25.37
CA THR A 165 -1.02 -3.18 -24.62
C THR A 165 -1.26 -2.98 -23.12
N PHE A 166 -0.42 -3.56 -22.26
CA PHE A 166 -0.52 -3.35 -20.82
C PHE A 166 -0.32 -1.88 -20.41
N GLU A 167 0.43 -1.08 -21.19
CA GLU A 167 0.52 0.37 -20.96
C GLU A 167 -0.83 1.06 -21.19
N GLU A 168 -1.56 0.70 -22.24
CA GLU A 168 -2.91 1.23 -22.49
C GLU A 168 -3.90 0.79 -21.40
N VAL A 169 -3.82 -0.45 -20.94
CA VAL A 169 -4.62 -0.95 -19.81
C VAL A 169 -4.30 -0.18 -18.52
N PHE A 170 -3.01 0.04 -18.22
CA PHE A 170 -2.58 0.83 -17.07
C PHE A 170 -3.14 2.26 -17.11
N ARG A 171 -2.98 2.96 -18.26
CA ARG A 171 -3.52 4.32 -18.41
C ARG A 171 -5.03 4.34 -18.29
N TRP A 172 -5.72 3.41 -18.93
CA TRP A 172 -7.17 3.28 -18.82
C TRP A 172 -7.61 3.07 -17.36
N LEU A 173 -6.93 2.18 -16.61
CA LEU A 173 -7.21 1.99 -15.17
C LEU A 173 -7.01 3.29 -14.38
N ILE A 174 -5.93 4.02 -14.61
CA ILE A 174 -5.68 5.31 -13.92
C ILE A 174 -6.82 6.30 -14.18
N GLU A 175 -7.26 6.47 -15.44
CA GLU A 175 -8.34 7.40 -15.77
C GLU A 175 -9.68 6.97 -15.14
N VAL A 176 -10.00 5.66 -15.19
CA VAL A 176 -11.17 5.11 -14.48
C VAL A 176 -11.13 5.43 -12.99
N LEU A 177 -9.96 5.30 -12.35
CA LEU A 177 -9.80 5.57 -10.92
C LEU A 177 -9.84 7.07 -10.61
N LYS A 178 -9.36 7.95 -11.51
CA LYS A 178 -9.51 9.41 -11.38
C LYS A 178 -10.98 9.82 -11.43
N ASP A 179 -11.74 9.28 -12.39
CA ASP A 179 -13.19 9.53 -12.50
C ASP A 179 -13.95 9.05 -11.27
N LYS A 180 -13.55 7.91 -10.71
CA LYS A 180 -14.15 7.32 -9.50
C LYS A 180 -13.48 7.77 -8.20
N SER A 181 -12.57 8.75 -8.24
CA SER A 181 -11.70 9.13 -7.11
C SER A 181 -12.48 9.49 -5.84
N LYS A 182 -13.60 10.21 -5.96
CA LYS A 182 -14.47 10.53 -4.81
C LYS A 182 -15.10 9.28 -4.18
N GLN A 183 -15.49 8.29 -4.98
CA GLN A 183 -16.05 7.04 -4.47
C GLN A 183 -14.97 6.21 -3.77
N LEU A 184 -13.77 6.13 -4.35
CA LEU A 184 -12.61 5.49 -3.74
C LEU A 184 -12.24 6.15 -2.42
N TYR A 185 -12.20 7.49 -2.40
CA TYR A 185 -11.95 8.29 -1.20
C TYR A 185 -12.91 7.90 -0.07
N ARG A 186 -14.23 7.91 -0.31
CA ARG A 186 -15.23 7.52 0.71
C ARG A 186 -15.01 6.12 1.26
N LEU A 187 -14.66 5.16 0.39
CA LEU A 187 -14.39 3.79 0.80
C LEU A 187 -13.12 3.69 1.67
N MET A 188 -12.05 4.38 1.29
CA MET A 188 -10.79 4.39 2.01
C MET A 188 -10.87 5.18 3.33
N ILE A 189 -11.61 6.28 3.38
CA ILE A 189 -11.87 7.04 4.61
C ILE A 189 -12.61 6.17 5.62
N LYS A 190 -13.67 5.47 5.19
CA LYS A 190 -14.39 4.56 6.08
C LYS A 190 -13.49 3.49 6.69
N GLU A 191 -12.53 2.98 5.91
CA GLU A 191 -11.53 2.03 6.39
C GLU A 191 -10.55 2.67 7.40
N LEU A 192 -10.14 3.93 7.19
CA LEU A 192 -9.33 4.68 8.16
C LEU A 192 -10.10 4.95 9.45
N GLU A 193 -11.36 5.37 9.36
CA GLU A 193 -12.22 5.64 10.51
C GLU A 193 -12.42 4.40 11.39
N LEU A 194 -12.61 3.23 10.78
CA LEU A 194 -12.66 1.94 11.50
C LEU A 194 -11.36 1.62 12.25
N LYS A 195 -10.24 2.24 11.85
CA LYS A 195 -8.94 2.13 12.51
C LYS A 195 -8.66 3.31 13.46
N GLY A 196 -9.63 4.19 13.69
CA GLY A 196 -9.46 5.40 14.51
C GLY A 196 -8.58 6.47 13.87
N LEU A 197 -8.48 6.48 12.54
CA LEU A 197 -7.59 7.34 11.77
C LEU A 197 -8.36 8.31 10.87
N LYS A 198 -7.70 9.43 10.54
CA LYS A 198 -8.14 10.40 9.54
C LYS A 198 -7.02 10.65 8.52
N PRO A 199 -7.30 11.24 7.36
CA PRO A 199 -6.27 11.65 6.42
C PRO A 199 -5.17 12.49 7.08
N GLY A 200 -3.93 12.15 6.76
CA GLY A 200 -2.74 12.77 7.32
C GLY A 200 -2.43 12.39 8.76
N TYR A 201 -3.06 11.38 9.37
CA TYR A 201 -2.71 10.93 10.72
C TYR A 201 -1.62 9.87 10.66
N SER A 202 -0.42 10.26 10.22
CA SER A 202 0.74 9.34 10.17
C SER A 202 1.66 9.48 11.40
N PRO A 203 2.40 8.42 11.78
CA PRO A 203 3.43 8.50 12.81
C PRO A 203 4.49 9.55 12.47
N GLU A 204 4.85 9.70 11.20
CA GLU A 204 5.83 10.71 10.75
C GLU A 204 5.31 12.11 11.03
N ARG A 205 4.04 12.39 10.76
CA ARG A 205 3.43 13.68 11.05
C ARG A 205 3.32 13.92 12.55
N LEU A 206 2.93 12.92 13.33
CA LEU A 206 2.91 13.01 14.79
C LEU A 206 4.30 13.29 15.34
N ARG A 207 5.33 12.62 14.80
CA ARG A 207 6.73 12.86 15.18
C ARG A 207 7.12 14.30 14.92
N SER A 208 6.81 14.83 13.73
CA SER A 208 7.10 16.23 13.39
C SER A 208 6.40 17.20 14.33
N LEU A 209 5.11 17.00 14.63
CA LEU A 209 4.36 17.82 15.58
C LEU A 209 4.95 17.75 16.99
N LEU A 210 5.37 16.57 17.45
CA LEU A 210 6.01 16.40 18.75
C LEU A 210 7.36 17.13 18.82
N ILE A 211 8.18 17.03 17.77
CA ILE A 211 9.46 17.75 17.69
C ILE A 211 9.23 19.26 17.73
N GLU A 212 8.29 19.76 16.93
CA GLU A 212 7.94 21.19 16.89
C GLU A 212 7.45 21.67 18.25
N TYR A 213 6.56 20.92 18.89
CA TYR A 213 6.05 21.20 20.23
C TYR A 213 7.17 21.25 21.28
N ILE A 214 8.04 20.24 21.31
CA ILE A 214 9.18 20.15 22.22
C ILE A 214 10.10 21.36 22.06
N ASN A 215 10.44 21.69 20.80
CA ASN A 215 11.32 22.82 20.49
C ASN A 215 10.69 24.15 20.92
N LYS A 216 9.41 24.38 20.58
CA LYS A 216 8.70 25.62 20.91
C LYS A 216 8.61 25.84 22.42
N MET A 217 8.34 24.78 23.18
CA MET A 217 8.15 24.86 24.63
C MET A 217 9.46 24.76 25.44
N GLY A 218 10.59 24.53 24.76
CA GLY A 218 11.91 24.38 25.38
C GLY A 218 12.03 23.09 26.21
N TYR A 219 11.37 22.01 25.79
CA TYR A 219 11.47 20.71 26.43
C TYR A 219 12.70 19.92 25.96
N TYR A 220 13.14 19.01 26.80
CA TYR A 220 14.17 18.04 26.50
C TYR A 220 13.63 16.93 25.57
N GLY A 221 14.45 16.40 24.68
CA GLY A 221 14.07 15.44 23.63
C GLY A 221 13.68 14.02 24.09
N VAL A 222 13.33 13.83 25.36
CA VAL A 222 12.80 12.57 25.91
C VAL A 222 11.38 12.81 26.40
N ILE A 223 10.46 11.97 25.94
CA ILE A 223 9.04 12.02 26.26
C ILE A 223 8.71 10.85 27.18
N TYR A 224 8.01 11.11 28.27
CA TYR A 224 7.50 10.07 29.16
C TYR A 224 6.14 9.61 28.67
N VAL A 225 6.06 8.39 28.13
CA VAL A 225 4.80 7.80 27.66
C VAL A 225 4.34 6.77 28.68
N ASN A 226 3.22 7.04 29.35
CA ASN A 226 2.71 6.25 30.49
C ASN A 226 3.83 5.96 31.52
N GLY A 227 4.57 7.01 31.88
CA GLY A 227 5.68 6.95 32.84
C GLY A 227 7.01 6.39 32.30
N THR A 228 7.05 5.85 31.07
CA THR A 228 8.30 5.32 30.49
C THR A 228 9.03 6.39 29.66
N PRO A 229 10.30 6.73 29.95
CA PRO A 229 11.07 7.67 29.14
C PRO A 229 11.44 7.06 27.79
N LEU A 230 11.11 7.75 26.71
CA LEU A 230 11.40 7.32 25.34
C LEU A 230 11.96 8.48 24.50
N PRO A 231 12.92 8.23 23.59
CA PRO A 231 13.27 9.22 22.57
C PRO A 231 12.06 9.47 21.66
N VAL A 232 11.97 10.67 21.08
CA VAL A 232 10.78 11.13 20.33
C VAL A 232 10.27 10.12 19.31
N THR A 233 11.16 9.48 18.54
CA THR A 233 10.76 8.46 17.57
C THR A 233 10.07 7.27 18.22
N ALA A 234 10.66 6.68 19.27
CA ALA A 234 10.07 5.53 19.96
C ALA A 234 8.79 5.92 20.71
N ALA A 235 8.77 7.11 21.30
CA ALA A 235 7.58 7.68 21.92
C ALA A 235 6.43 7.78 20.91
N THR A 236 6.70 8.36 19.73
CA THR A 236 5.71 8.51 18.66
C THR A 236 5.04 7.19 18.30
N TYR A 237 5.83 6.14 18.05
CA TYR A 237 5.28 4.82 17.73
C TYR A 237 4.47 4.23 18.87
N ARG A 238 4.91 4.36 20.12
CA ARG A 238 4.18 3.86 21.29
C ARG A 238 2.85 4.59 21.50
N ILE A 239 2.86 5.92 21.40
CA ILE A 239 1.67 6.77 21.50
C ILE A 239 0.67 6.35 20.42
N PHE A 240 1.16 6.26 19.18
CA PHE A 240 0.32 5.93 18.03
C PHE A 240 -0.29 4.53 18.16
N SER A 241 0.51 3.54 18.58
CA SER A 241 0.05 2.16 18.80
C SER A 241 -1.04 2.09 19.89
N ASN A 242 -0.83 2.75 21.02
CA ASN A 242 -1.77 2.73 22.15
C ASN A 242 -3.09 3.42 21.79
N LEU A 243 -3.04 4.63 21.24
CA LEU A 243 -4.25 5.38 20.89
C LEU A 243 -5.07 4.68 19.80
N ARG A 244 -4.41 3.99 18.86
CA ARG A 244 -5.09 3.25 17.79
C ARG A 244 -5.92 2.07 18.31
N VAL A 245 -5.53 1.48 19.45
CA VAL A 245 -6.30 0.41 20.11
C VAL A 245 -7.24 0.94 21.20
N GLY A 246 -7.42 2.26 21.29
CA GLY A 246 -8.32 2.90 22.25
C GLY A 246 -7.76 2.99 23.68
N GLN A 247 -6.45 2.78 23.87
CA GLN A 247 -5.81 2.97 25.17
C GLN A 247 -5.45 4.44 25.38
N GLU A 248 -5.78 4.96 26.56
CA GLU A 248 -5.37 6.31 26.98
C GLU A 248 -3.85 6.40 27.10
N VAL A 249 -3.32 7.57 26.76
CA VAL A 249 -1.89 7.87 26.84
C VAL A 249 -1.66 9.13 27.66
N GLU A 250 -0.86 9.01 28.71
CA GLU A 250 -0.27 10.13 29.46
C GLU A 250 1.12 10.44 28.89
N LEU A 251 1.31 11.68 28.49
CA LEU A 251 2.56 12.24 27.99
C LEU A 251 3.14 13.18 29.04
N GLY A 252 4.39 12.93 29.44
CA GLY A 252 5.15 13.80 30.33
C GLY A 252 6.31 14.46 29.60
N PHE A 253 6.43 15.78 29.78
CA PHE A 253 7.52 16.58 29.23
C PHE A 253 8.38 17.17 30.35
N SER A 254 9.70 17.14 30.17
CA SER A 254 10.67 17.74 31.09
C SER A 254 11.52 18.77 30.35
N ARG A 255 12.01 19.81 31.05
CA ARG A 255 13.03 20.74 30.53
C ARG A 255 14.47 20.29 30.80
N TYR A 256 14.66 19.32 31.68
CA TYR A 256 15.98 18.90 32.16
C TYR A 256 16.28 17.44 31.88
N ARG A 257 17.57 17.14 31.73
CA ARG A 257 18.13 15.81 31.59
C ARG A 257 18.43 15.22 32.97
N GLY A 258 18.12 13.95 33.21
CA GLY A 258 18.46 13.26 34.45
C GLY A 258 17.76 11.92 34.61
N PRO A 259 18.10 11.14 35.65
CA PRO A 259 17.45 9.85 35.95
C PRO A 259 16.01 10.01 36.46
N TYR A 260 15.69 11.15 37.08
CA TYR A 260 14.36 11.49 37.61
C TYR A 260 14.02 12.97 37.34
N PRO A 261 13.91 13.39 36.08
CA PRO A 261 13.70 14.79 35.78
C PRO A 261 12.26 15.19 36.12
N LEU A 262 12.09 16.41 36.63
CA LEU A 262 10.79 16.96 36.96
C LEU A 262 9.92 17.04 35.70
N ILE A 263 8.73 16.44 35.74
CA ILE A 263 7.76 16.55 34.65
C ILE A 263 7.04 17.90 34.79
N TYR A 264 7.30 18.80 33.86
CA TYR A 264 6.74 20.16 33.83
C TYR A 264 5.33 20.20 33.28
N GLU A 265 5.03 19.29 32.35
CA GLU A 265 3.73 19.21 31.72
C GLU A 265 3.31 17.76 31.59
N LYS A 266 2.04 17.51 31.89
CA LYS A 266 1.37 16.25 31.64
C LYS A 266 0.17 16.48 30.73
N ILE A 267 0.14 15.75 29.63
CA ILE A 267 -0.98 15.76 28.69
C ILE A 267 -1.57 14.36 28.68
N LYS A 268 -2.85 14.25 29.01
CA LYS A 268 -3.60 13.01 28.85
C LYS A 268 -4.42 13.11 27.57
N VAL A 269 -4.37 12.07 26.76
CA VAL A 269 -5.14 11.98 25.52
C VAL A 269 -5.75 10.60 25.36
N SER A 270 -6.97 10.59 24.83
CA SER A 270 -7.77 9.39 24.58
C SER A 270 -7.85 9.04 23.09
N SER A 271 -7.45 9.97 22.21
CA SER A 271 -7.46 9.75 20.76
C SER A 271 -6.32 10.49 20.04
N LEU A 272 -5.99 10.02 18.83
CA LEU A 272 -5.06 10.74 17.95
C LEU A 272 -5.62 12.12 17.56
N GLU A 273 -6.93 12.24 17.36
CA GLU A 273 -7.55 13.53 17.01
C GLU A 273 -7.35 14.59 18.10
N GLU A 274 -7.58 14.20 19.36
CA GLU A 274 -7.33 15.06 20.51
C GLU A 274 -5.86 15.49 20.58
N LEU A 275 -4.95 14.55 20.40
CA LEU A 275 -3.51 14.82 20.44
C LEU A 275 -3.06 15.79 19.34
N PHE A 276 -3.51 15.57 18.10
CA PHE A 276 -3.19 16.44 16.98
C PHE A 276 -3.77 17.85 17.17
N LYS A 277 -5.01 17.97 17.66
CA LYS A 277 -5.63 19.28 17.96
C LYS A 277 -4.91 20.02 19.08
N ASN A 278 -4.53 19.32 20.15
CA ASN A 278 -3.81 19.91 21.28
C ASN A 278 -2.48 20.53 20.83
N TYR A 279 -1.68 19.81 20.06
CA TYR A 279 -0.41 20.34 19.58
C TYR A 279 -0.56 21.45 18.56
N GLN A 280 -1.48 21.32 17.58
CA GLN A 280 -1.71 22.39 16.61
C GLN A 280 -2.19 23.67 17.28
N SER A 281 -3.06 23.58 18.29
CA SER A 281 -3.56 24.75 19.02
C SER A 281 -2.47 25.41 19.85
N SER A 282 -1.61 24.63 20.52
CA SER A 282 -0.49 25.17 21.29
C SER A 282 0.62 25.78 20.42
N ILE A 283 0.82 25.24 19.21
CA ILE A 283 1.75 25.81 18.22
C ILE A 283 1.20 27.14 17.67
N ASN A 284 -0.11 27.24 17.41
CA ASN A 284 -0.72 28.41 16.77
C ASN A 284 -1.09 29.57 17.72
N LYS A 285 -1.00 29.39 19.05
CA LYS A 285 -1.46 30.38 20.04
C LYS A 285 -0.68 31.71 20.12
N ASP A 286 0.34 31.93 19.27
CA ASP A 286 1.18 33.14 19.28
C ASP A 286 1.30 33.83 17.90
N ILE A 287 0.23 33.80 17.09
CA ILE A 287 0.04 34.75 15.97
C ILE A 287 -0.97 35.82 16.39
#